data_AF-A0A7S1HAT9-F1
#
_entry.id   AF-A0A7S1HAT9-F1
#
_cell.length_a   1.000
_cell.length_b   1.000
_cell.length_c   1.000
_cell.angle_alpha   90.00
_cell.angle_beta   90.00
_cell.angle_gamma   90.00
#
_symmetry.space_group_name_H-M   'P 1'
#
loop_
_entity.id
_entity.type
_entity.pdbx_description
1 polymer ?
#
loop_
_entity_poly.entity_id
_entity_poly.type
_entity_poly.pdbx_seq_one_letter_code
_entity_poly.pdbx_strand_id
1 'polypeptide(L)'
;LRVSILLHGAQGSGKREVVRAVADVLGVDLIEASVAGMALASRKQAEEATKSLALECARNAPAIVLLRHIHLTAMAEKGQGEGTPERSVWMSTLEDELHSALARNRSSEGRLLLVGS
;
A
#
# COMPACT_ATOMS: atom_id res chain seq x y z
N LEU A 1 7.85 -7.57 13.96
CA LEU A 1 7.70 -6.09 14.03
C LEU A 1 6.85 -5.63 12.85
N ARG A 2 5.97 -4.63 13.05
CA ARG A 2 5.24 -3.94 11.96
C ARG A 2 6.03 -2.68 11.63
N VAL A 3 6.51 -2.53 10.40
CA VAL A 3 7.25 -1.33 9.98
C VAL A 3 6.57 -0.75 8.74
N SER A 4 6.04 0.46 8.93
CA SER A 4 5.52 1.30 7.86
C SER A 4 6.38 2.55 7.76
N ILE A 5 6.86 2.89 6.57
CA ILE A 5 7.75 4.05 6.37
C ILE A 5 7.12 4.97 5.31
N LEU A 6 7.03 6.27 5.59
CA LEU A 6 6.61 7.27 4.62
C LEU A 6 7.84 7.97 4.00
N LEU A 7 8.01 7.88 2.68
CA LEU A 7 9.03 8.61 1.93
C LEU A 7 8.44 9.89 1.31
N HIS A 8 8.80 11.05 1.88
CA HIS A 8 8.41 12.39 1.40
C HIS A 8 9.61 13.18 0.83
N GLY A 9 9.37 14.18 -0.02
CA GLY A 9 10.40 14.89 -0.79
C GLY A 9 9.93 15.35 -2.18
N ALA A 10 10.72 16.17 -2.87
CA ALA A 10 10.39 16.73 -4.18
C ALA A 10 10.19 15.66 -5.27
N GLN A 11 9.45 15.99 -6.33
CA GLN A 11 9.32 15.13 -7.50
C GLN A 11 10.70 14.88 -8.13
N GLY A 12 10.99 13.65 -8.52
CA GLY A 12 12.29 13.28 -9.10
C GLY A 12 13.40 13.00 -8.08
N SER A 13 13.16 13.09 -6.78
CA SER A 13 14.14 12.77 -5.71
C SER A 13 14.55 11.28 -5.61
N GLY A 14 14.12 10.43 -6.54
CA GLY A 14 14.53 9.03 -6.58
C GLY A 14 13.89 8.12 -5.52
N LYS A 15 12.84 8.53 -4.82
CA LYS A 15 12.20 7.70 -3.76
C LYS A 15 11.83 6.30 -4.21
N ARG A 16 11.22 6.19 -5.40
CA ARG A 16 10.87 4.89 -6.00
C ARG A 16 12.11 4.05 -6.31
N GLU A 17 13.18 4.72 -6.75
CA GLU A 17 14.47 4.10 -7.06
C GLU A 17 15.11 3.52 -5.81
N VAL A 18 15.07 4.25 -4.70
CA VAL A 18 15.57 3.80 -3.40
C VAL A 18 14.81 2.56 -2.94
N VAL A 19 13.47 2.54 -3.04
CA VAL A 19 12.67 1.38 -2.64
C VAL A 19 13.01 0.15 -3.49
N ARG A 20 13.20 0.31 -4.80
CA ARG A 20 13.61 -0.78 -5.67
C ARG A 20 15.00 -1.29 -5.35
N ALA A 21 15.97 -0.40 -5.19
CA ALA A 21 17.32 -0.78 -4.79
C ALA A 21 17.33 -1.53 -3.45
N VAL A 22 16.49 -1.14 -2.49
CA VAL A 22 16.32 -1.85 -1.22
C VAL A 22 15.73 -3.25 -1.45
N ALA A 23 14.70 -3.39 -2.29
CA ALA A 23 14.13 -4.69 -2.63
C ALA A 23 15.17 -5.63 -3.27
N ASP A 24 15.95 -5.10 -4.22
CA ASP A 24 17.02 -5.82 -4.91
C ASP A 24 18.12 -6.26 -3.92
N VAL A 25 18.54 -5.36 -3.01
CA VAL A 25 19.55 -5.66 -1.97
C VAL A 25 19.06 -6.71 -0.98
N LEU A 26 17.77 -6.68 -0.64
CA LEU A 26 17.16 -7.66 0.27
C LEU A 26 16.78 -8.98 -0.41
N GLY A 27 16.80 -9.03 -1.75
CA GLY A 27 16.38 -10.20 -2.52
C GLY A 27 14.90 -10.55 -2.34
N VAL A 28 14.05 -9.53 -2.20
CA VAL A 28 12.59 -9.68 -1.98
C VAL A 28 11.81 -9.04 -3.13
N ASP A 29 10.61 -9.55 -3.39
CA ASP A 29 9.77 -9.01 -4.47
C ASP A 29 9.30 -7.59 -4.17
N LEU A 30 9.31 -6.72 -5.19
CA LEU A 30 8.72 -5.38 -5.11
C LEU A 30 7.34 -5.39 -5.79
N ILE A 31 6.29 -5.16 -5.00
CA ILE A 31 4.92 -5.04 -5.47
C ILE A 31 4.53 -3.57 -5.45
N GLU A 32 4.35 -2.97 -6.63
CA GLU A 32 3.92 -1.58 -6.71
C GLU A 32 2.41 -1.45 -6.95
N ALA A 33 1.70 -0.76 -6.06
CA ALA A 33 0.26 -0.50 -6.19
C ALA A 33 -0.04 1.00 -6.24
N SER A 34 -0.91 1.41 -7.17
CA SER A 34 -1.40 2.78 -7.24
C SER A 34 -2.66 2.95 -6.41
N VAL A 35 -2.62 3.88 -5.47
CA VAL A 35 -3.79 4.22 -4.65
C VAL A 35 -4.81 5.06 -5.43
N ALA A 36 -4.39 5.72 -6.51
CA ALA A 36 -5.27 6.56 -7.33
C ALA A 36 -6.51 5.82 -7.84
N GLY A 37 -6.34 4.56 -8.29
CA GLY A 37 -7.45 3.74 -8.77
C GLY A 37 -8.40 3.33 -7.65
N MET A 38 -7.89 3.06 -6.45
CA MET A 38 -8.69 2.68 -5.29
C MET A 38 -9.42 3.88 -4.68
N ALA A 39 -8.80 5.06 -4.65
CA ALA A 39 -9.38 6.28 -4.10
C ALA A 39 -10.57 6.82 -4.91
N LEU A 40 -10.61 6.55 -6.23
CA LEU A 40 -11.69 6.97 -7.12
C LEU A 40 -12.76 5.88 -7.35
N ALA A 41 -12.52 4.66 -6.86
CA ALA A 41 -13.40 3.52 -7.08
C ALA A 41 -14.57 3.48 -6.09
N SER A 42 -15.62 2.73 -6.45
CA SER A 42 -16.67 2.37 -5.49
C SER A 42 -16.12 1.48 -4.37
N ARG A 43 -16.79 1.44 -3.21
CA ARG A 43 -16.37 0.63 -2.06
C ARG A 43 -16.09 -0.84 -2.43
N LYS A 44 -16.98 -1.47 -3.18
CA LYS A 44 -16.80 -2.87 -3.63
C LYS A 44 -15.56 -3.06 -4.51
N GLN A 45 -15.31 -2.11 -5.42
CA GLN A 45 -14.13 -2.16 -6.29
C GLN A 45 -12.83 -1.94 -5.49
N ALA A 46 -12.85 -1.05 -4.50
CA ALA A 46 -11.72 -0.84 -3.61
C ALA A 46 -11.44 -2.08 -2.72
N GLU A 47 -12.48 -2.73 -2.20
CA GLU A 47 -12.37 -3.99 -1.46
C GLU A 47 -11.80 -5.12 -2.33
N GLU A 48 -12.27 -5.26 -3.56
CA GLU A 48 -11.77 -6.28 -4.49
C GLU A 48 -10.32 -6.03 -4.94
N ALA A 49 -9.97 -4.77 -5.20
CA ALA A 49 -8.59 -4.36 -5.47
C ALA A 49 -7.66 -4.64 -4.28
N THR A 50 -8.10 -4.32 -3.07
CA THR A 50 -7.39 -4.59 -1.82
C THR A 50 -7.12 -6.09 -1.66
N LYS A 51 -8.17 -6.91 -1.84
CA LYS A 51 -8.07 -8.37 -1.74
C LYS A 51 -7.13 -8.95 -2.80
N SER A 52 -7.17 -8.41 -4.02
CA SER A 52 -6.32 -8.86 -5.13
C SER A 52 -4.85 -8.56 -4.85
N LEU A 53 -4.56 -7.35 -4.38
CA LEU A 53 -3.22 -6.95 -3.95
C LEU A 53 -2.72 -7.81 -2.79
N ALA A 54 -3.58 -8.07 -1.80
CA ALA A 54 -3.25 -8.92 -0.67
C ALA A 54 -2.92 -10.36 -1.11
N LEU A 55 -3.70 -10.94 -2.03
CA LEU A 55 -3.42 -12.24 -2.61
C LEU A 55 -2.09 -12.27 -3.38
N GLU A 56 -1.77 -11.21 -4.11
CA GLU A 56 -0.48 -11.07 -4.79
C GLU A 56 0.68 -11.01 -3.79
N CYS A 57 0.56 -10.21 -2.74
CA CYS A 57 1.53 -10.12 -1.66
C CYS A 57 1.75 -11.46 -0.95
N ALA A 58 0.68 -12.22 -0.71
CA ALA A 58 0.79 -13.55 -0.09
C ALA A 58 1.54 -14.54 -0.97
N ARG A 59 1.34 -14.51 -2.30
CA ARG A 59 2.03 -15.41 -3.25
C ARG A 59 3.51 -15.11 -3.36
N ASN A 60 3.87 -13.84 -3.28
CA ASN A 60 5.23 -13.34 -3.49
C ASN A 60 5.99 -13.09 -2.17
N ALA A 61 5.43 -13.52 -1.02
CA ALA A 61 6.07 -13.29 0.26
C ALA A 61 7.39 -14.08 0.37
N PRO A 62 8.50 -13.46 0.84
CA PRO A 62 8.61 -12.09 1.38
C PRO A 62 8.66 -11.00 0.30
N ALA A 63 7.92 -9.90 0.51
CA ALA A 63 7.83 -8.79 -0.45
C ALA A 63 7.79 -7.41 0.23
N ILE A 64 8.20 -6.38 -0.51
CA ILE A 64 7.97 -4.96 -0.20
C ILE A 64 6.78 -4.48 -1.01
N VAL A 65 5.85 -3.81 -0.34
CA VAL A 65 4.69 -3.17 -1.01
C VAL A 65 4.94 -1.67 -1.08
N LEU A 66 5.00 -1.13 -2.30
CA LEU A 66 5.12 0.30 -2.57
C LEU A 66 3.75 0.87 -2.97
N LEU A 67 3.17 1.67 -2.07
CA LEU A 67 1.95 2.41 -2.36
C LEU A 67 2.28 3.78 -2.99
N ARG A 68 1.77 4.02 -4.20
CA ARG A 68 1.95 5.29 -4.94
C ARG A 68 0.71 6.18 -4.84
N HIS A 69 0.92 7.50 -4.93
CA HIS A 69 -0.13 8.52 -4.92
C HIS A 69 -0.98 8.53 -3.64
N ILE A 70 -0.34 8.30 -2.50
CA ILE A 70 -1.05 8.30 -1.22
C ILE A 70 -1.63 9.67 -0.91
N HIS A 71 -1.06 10.78 -1.42
CA HIS A 71 -1.64 12.11 -1.20
C HIS A 71 -3.08 12.22 -1.72
N LEU A 72 -3.50 11.36 -2.65
CA LEU A 72 -4.88 11.32 -3.13
C LEU A 72 -5.85 10.84 -2.04
N THR A 73 -5.39 10.09 -1.04
CA THR A 73 -6.22 9.70 0.10
C THR A 73 -6.59 10.93 0.92
N ALA A 74 -5.63 11.83 1.17
CA ALA A 74 -5.86 13.10 1.88
C ALA A 74 -6.71 14.10 1.07
N MET A 75 -6.64 14.07 -0.26
CA MET A 75 -7.50 14.89 -1.12
C MET A 75 -8.95 14.42 -1.11
N ALA A 76 -9.17 13.10 -1.04
CA ALA A 76 -10.50 12.52 -0.87
C ALA A 76 -11.16 12.94 0.46
N GLU A 77 -10.38 13.26 1.50
CA GLU A 77 -10.88 13.76 2.78
C GLU A 77 -11.24 15.26 2.78
N LYS A 78 -10.65 16.07 1.88
CA LYS A 78 -10.82 17.54 1.85
C LYS A 78 -11.82 18.05 0.82
N GLY A 79 -12.31 17.20 -0.09
CA GLY A 79 -13.38 17.54 -1.03
C GLY A 79 -14.72 17.69 -0.31
N GLN A 80 -15.18 18.93 -0.13
CA GLN A 80 -16.38 19.29 0.62
C GLN A 80 -17.68 18.75 -0.02
N GLY A 81 -18.45 18.04 0.81
CA GLY A 81 -19.84 17.66 0.63
C GLY A 81 -20.21 16.73 1.77
N GLU A 82 -21.13 17.13 2.64
CA GLU A 82 -21.56 16.38 3.82
C GLU A 82 -21.83 14.90 3.49
N GLY A 83 -21.11 14.01 4.18
CA GLY A 83 -21.40 12.58 4.22
C GLY A 83 -20.59 11.70 3.25
N THR A 84 -19.39 11.28 3.64
CA THR A 84 -19.07 9.84 3.56
C THR A 84 -17.94 9.43 4.53
N PRO A 85 -18.26 8.93 5.73
CA PRO A 85 -17.29 8.29 6.61
C PRO A 85 -16.62 7.03 6.00
N GLU A 86 -17.10 6.53 4.86
CA GLU A 86 -16.57 5.32 4.18
C GLU A 86 -15.18 5.48 3.57
N ARG A 87 -14.73 6.70 3.25
CA ARG A 87 -13.46 6.93 2.53
C ARG A 87 -12.21 7.05 3.40
N SER A 88 -12.32 7.20 4.71
CA SER A 88 -11.16 7.11 5.61
C SER A 88 -10.96 5.67 6.14
N VAL A 89 -11.99 4.82 6.06
CA VAL A 89 -11.97 3.44 6.59
C VAL A 89 -11.15 2.48 5.71
N TRP A 90 -11.10 2.71 4.39
CA TRP A 90 -10.48 1.73 3.49
C TRP A 90 -8.96 1.61 3.66
N MET A 91 -8.26 2.63 4.17
CA MET A 91 -6.81 2.56 4.38
C MET A 91 -6.47 1.64 5.55
N SER A 92 -7.22 1.71 6.65
CA SER A 92 -7.12 0.72 7.74
C SER A 92 -7.49 -0.69 7.26
N THR A 93 -8.52 -0.83 6.42
CA THR A 93 -8.90 -2.14 5.85
C THR A 93 -7.81 -2.70 4.93
N LEU A 94 -7.19 -1.84 4.10
CA LEU A 94 -6.08 -2.22 3.24
C LEU A 94 -4.89 -2.71 4.07
N GLU A 95 -4.52 -1.97 5.11
CA GLU A 95 -3.45 -2.38 6.03
C GLU A 95 -3.75 -3.73 6.69
N ASP A 96 -4.98 -3.94 7.18
CA ASP A 96 -5.41 -5.18 7.82
C ASP A 96 -5.43 -6.37 6.85
N GLU A 97 -5.93 -6.19 5.63
CA GLU A 97 -5.97 -7.23 4.60
C GLU A 97 -4.57 -7.62 4.12
N LEU A 98 -3.70 -6.63 3.84
CA LEU A 98 -2.30 -6.87 3.51
C LEU A 98 -1.59 -7.59 4.65
N HIS A 99 -1.85 -7.17 5.90
CA HIS A 99 -1.29 -7.82 7.07
C HIS A 99 -1.75 -9.26 7.21
N SER A 100 -3.05 -9.52 7.08
CA SER A 100 -3.64 -10.85 7.14
C SER A 100 -3.06 -11.75 6.04
N ALA A 101 -2.88 -11.23 4.84
CA ALA A 101 -2.28 -11.95 3.73
C ALA A 101 -0.81 -12.30 3.96
N LEU A 102 -0.01 -11.36 4.45
CA LEU A 102 1.40 -11.59 4.75
C LEU A 102 1.60 -12.48 6.00
N ALA A 103 0.69 -12.42 6.98
CA ALA A 103 0.75 -13.23 8.20
C ALA A 103 0.40 -14.71 8.00
N ARG A 104 -0.39 -15.04 6.97
CA ARG A 104 -0.73 -16.43 6.61
C ARG A 104 0.50 -17.23 6.16
N ASN A 105 1.58 -16.57 5.73
CA ASN A 105 2.80 -17.22 5.28
C ASN A 105 3.81 -17.31 6.45
N ARG A 106 3.71 -18.37 7.26
CA ARG A 106 4.39 -18.52 8.57
C ARG A 106 5.91 -18.73 8.54
N SER A 107 6.58 -18.67 7.38
CA SER A 107 7.97 -19.13 7.27
C SER A 107 9.05 -18.06 7.06
N SER A 108 8.76 -16.77 6.91
CA SER A 108 9.84 -15.79 6.82
C SER A 108 9.44 -14.37 7.21
N GLU A 109 10.37 -13.70 7.85
CA GLU A 109 10.28 -12.39 8.51
C GLU A 109 10.15 -11.18 7.56
N GLY A 110 9.51 -11.35 6.40
CA GLY A 110 9.32 -10.28 5.42
C GLY A 110 8.12 -9.40 5.77
N ARG A 111 8.33 -8.28 6.45
CA ARG A 111 7.28 -7.27 6.72
C ARG A 111 7.84 -5.86 6.54
N LEU A 112 7.68 -5.28 5.35
CA LEU A 112 7.97 -3.86 5.16
C LEU A 112 6.98 -3.21 4.19
N LEU A 113 6.15 -2.31 4.73
CA LEU A 113 5.21 -1.48 4.00
C LEU A 113 5.85 -0.09 3.82
N LEU A 114 6.11 0.32 2.58
CA LEU A 114 6.69 1.63 2.28
C LEU A 114 5.67 2.47 1.50
N VAL A 115 5.31 3.57 2.14
CA VAL A 115 4.29 4.53 1.75
C VAL A 115 5.00 5.69 1.05
N GLY A 116 4.74 5.91 -0.24
CA GLY A 116 5.36 6.99 -1.02
C GLY A 116 4.44 8.20 -1.19
N SER A 117 4.99 9.42 -1.15
CA SER A 117 4.24 10.70 -1.30
C SER A 117 3.19 10.74 -2.41
#